data_AF-A0A7C2SC53-F1
#
_entry.id   AF-A0A7C2SC53-F1
#
_cell.length_a   1.000
_cell.length_b   1.000
_cell.length_c   1.000
_cell.angle_alpha   90.00
_cell.angle_beta   90.00
_cell.angle_gamma   90.00
#
_symmetry.space_group_name_H-M   'P 1'
#
loop_
_entity.id
_entity.type
_entity.pdbx_description
1 polymer ?
#
loop_
_entity_poly.entity_id
_entity_poly.type
_entity_poly.pdbx_seq_one_letter_code
_entity_poly.pdbx_strand_id
1 'polypeptide(L)'
;MLPIRESGPAAGSGGSMPPSVRLGIAAALASLLALACEPRDRGAGTDAGKAGSSDVAARFAGETITVGELDQRVREELYRQATEDGDPAKVYEVRSQTLEAWIDERLVEAEAKARGMSAEDLLELEARKAAPVEQADVQRFFDHVKGRLGADAKVETYADQIRARLEAQSEGQAREQFVQSLREKAKVEVALEPPRVEVAADGPALGPADAPVTIVEFSDYECPFCKRAHPTVNEIVKRYPERVRFVYRHFPLDSIHPNARGAAEASLCAEEQGKFWQYHDLVFQASEKLGAETLRGVAEKAGLDLARYDACVQERRYRARVDADVAEGREARVSGTPAFFVNGIPLSGARSVEEFVEVIEKELARAGGQAAAS
;
A
#
# COMPACT_ATOMS: atom_id res chain seq x y z
N MET A 1 49.58 -13.39 -8.85
CA MET A 1 50.02 -13.46 -10.26
C MET A 1 49.27 -12.36 -11.00
N LEU A 2 49.99 -11.29 -11.37
CA LEU A 2 49.56 -10.05 -12.05
C LEU A 2 49.06 -10.32 -13.49
N PRO A 3 48.49 -9.34 -14.26
CA PRO A 3 48.34 -7.88 -14.00
C PRO A 3 46.89 -7.34 -14.22
N ILE A 4 46.45 -6.27 -13.55
CA ILE A 4 46.61 -4.81 -13.82
C ILE A 4 46.19 -4.36 -15.23
N ARG A 5 45.13 -3.53 -15.31
CA ARG A 5 45.06 -2.44 -16.29
C ARG A 5 44.29 -1.25 -15.71
N GLU A 6 45.04 -0.20 -15.42
CA GLU A 6 44.58 1.15 -15.10
C GLU A 6 44.12 1.89 -16.36
N SER A 7 43.20 2.83 -16.23
CA SER A 7 43.12 4.00 -17.10
C SER A 7 42.37 5.15 -16.41
N GLY A 8 43.10 6.22 -16.14
CA GLY A 8 42.60 7.59 -16.03
C GLY A 8 43.69 8.53 -16.55
N PRO A 9 43.53 9.85 -16.48
CA PRO A 9 42.35 10.67 -16.75
C PRO A 9 42.60 11.64 -17.94
N ALA A 10 41.55 12.31 -18.40
CA ALA A 10 41.62 13.40 -19.37
C ALA A 10 41.97 14.74 -18.69
N ALA A 11 42.88 15.52 -19.29
CA ALA A 11 43.17 16.91 -18.92
C ALA A 11 43.41 17.77 -20.18
N GLY A 12 42.91 19.01 -20.16
CA GLY A 12 43.13 20.09 -21.13
C GLY A 12 41.82 20.81 -21.46
N SER A 13 41.41 21.90 -20.80
CA SER A 13 41.97 23.27 -20.65
C SER A 13 41.73 24.20 -21.86
N GLY A 14 41.20 25.40 -21.57
CA GLY A 14 40.97 26.53 -22.49
C GLY A 14 39.47 26.87 -22.60
N GLY A 15 38.89 27.95 -22.07
CA GLY A 15 39.42 29.28 -21.77
C GLY A 15 38.98 30.26 -22.87
N SER A 16 37.94 31.07 -22.64
CA SER A 16 37.80 32.46 -23.13
C SER A 16 36.38 33.01 -22.92
N MET A 17 36.26 33.95 -21.98
CA MET A 17 35.37 35.13 -21.97
C MET A 17 36.25 36.35 -22.33
N PRO A 18 35.78 37.59 -22.57
CA PRO A 18 34.46 38.15 -22.99
C PRO A 18 34.68 39.14 -24.20
N PRO A 19 33.94 40.25 -24.50
CA PRO A 19 33.61 41.36 -23.59
C PRO A 19 32.16 41.91 -23.65
N SER A 20 31.83 42.49 -22.51
CA SER A 20 30.85 43.54 -22.22
C SER A 20 30.65 44.61 -23.30
N VAL A 21 29.39 44.99 -23.55
CA VAL A 21 29.04 46.37 -23.93
C VAL A 21 27.98 46.89 -22.96
N ARG A 22 28.27 48.07 -22.44
CA ARG A 22 27.50 48.82 -21.44
C ARG A 22 26.47 49.75 -22.10
N LEU A 23 25.49 50.09 -21.27
CA LEU A 23 24.82 51.39 -21.11
C LEU A 23 23.67 51.75 -22.06
N GLY A 24 22.49 51.84 -21.46
CA GLY A 24 21.34 52.61 -21.94
C GLY A 24 20.41 52.91 -20.77
N ILE A 25 20.71 53.99 -20.04
CA ILE A 25 19.84 54.59 -19.02
C ILE A 25 18.65 55.24 -19.74
N ALA A 26 17.43 54.87 -19.36
CA ALA A 26 16.25 55.71 -19.56
C ALA A 26 15.32 55.53 -18.35
N ALA A 27 15.26 56.56 -17.52
CA ALA A 27 14.30 56.71 -16.44
C ALA A 27 12.97 57.22 -17.01
N ALA A 28 11.85 56.61 -16.62
CA ALA A 28 10.53 57.22 -16.72
C ALA A 28 9.61 56.70 -15.60
N LEU A 29 9.29 57.65 -14.72
CA LEU A 29 8.26 57.76 -13.68
C LEU A 29 7.09 56.75 -13.64
N ALA A 30 7.00 56.11 -12.46
CA ALA A 30 5.84 55.99 -11.57
C ALA A 30 4.41 56.07 -12.14
N SER A 31 3.65 54.99 -11.94
CA SER A 31 2.28 55.05 -11.38
C SER A 31 1.92 53.71 -10.73
N LEU A 32 1.43 53.81 -9.49
CA LEU A 32 1.01 52.73 -8.60
C LEU A 32 -0.17 51.94 -9.17
N LEU A 33 -0.09 50.62 -9.10
CA LEU A 33 -1.18 49.73 -8.70
C LEU A 33 -0.55 48.41 -8.22
N ALA A 34 -0.32 48.34 -6.91
CA ALA A 34 0.05 47.11 -6.23
C ALA A 34 -1.16 46.18 -6.20
N LEU A 35 -1.22 45.22 -7.11
CA LEU A 35 -1.89 43.96 -6.80
C LEU A 35 -0.91 43.14 -5.98
N ALA A 36 -1.16 43.11 -4.67
CA ALA A 36 -0.56 42.15 -3.78
C ALA A 36 -0.85 40.73 -4.34
N CYS A 37 0.20 40.02 -4.75
CA CYS A 37 0.17 38.57 -4.61
C CYS A 37 0.23 38.31 -3.11
N GLU A 38 -0.94 38.12 -2.49
CA GLU A 38 -1.00 37.44 -1.21
C GLU A 38 -0.31 36.08 -1.39
N PRO A 39 0.69 35.74 -0.56
CA PRO A 39 1.09 34.36 -0.46
C PRO A 39 -0.15 33.60 -0.02
N ARG A 40 -0.65 32.71 -0.87
CA ARG A 40 -1.61 31.70 -0.44
C ARG A 40 -0.98 31.06 0.79
N ASP A 41 -1.61 31.26 1.94
CA ASP A 41 -1.30 30.55 3.17
C ASP A 41 -1.24 29.07 2.80
N ARG A 42 -0.02 28.56 2.64
CA ARG A 42 0.24 27.15 2.91
C ARG A 42 -0.04 27.06 4.38
N GLY A 43 -1.27 26.69 4.71
CA GLY A 43 -1.61 26.24 6.05
C GLY A 43 -0.45 25.37 6.50
N ALA A 44 0.19 25.78 7.58
CA ALA A 44 1.13 24.95 8.28
C ALA A 44 0.48 23.57 8.35
N GLY A 45 1.09 22.60 7.67
CA GLY A 45 0.65 21.22 7.73
C GLY A 45 0.51 20.91 9.20
N THR A 46 -0.73 20.73 9.64
CA THR A 46 -0.98 20.17 10.95
C THR A 46 -0.17 18.89 11.01
N ASP A 47 0.57 18.70 12.10
CA ASP A 47 1.33 17.49 12.43
C ASP A 47 0.35 16.30 12.62
N ALA A 48 -0.41 15.99 11.57
CA ALA A 48 -1.48 15.04 11.49
C ALA A 48 -0.85 13.67 11.27
N GLY A 49 -0.30 13.09 12.33
CA GLY A 49 0.20 11.71 12.24
C GLY A 49 1.05 11.21 13.39
N LYS A 50 1.45 12.06 14.34
CA LYS A 50 2.09 11.58 15.56
C LYS A 50 1.11 11.63 16.73
N ALA A 51 0.46 10.49 16.96
CA ALA A 51 -0.29 10.27 18.19
C ALA A 51 0.60 10.57 19.40
N GLY A 52 0.14 11.47 20.28
CA GLY A 52 0.81 11.86 21.49
C GLY A 52 0.73 10.75 22.54
N SER A 53 1.68 10.72 23.47
CA SER A 53 1.76 9.70 24.53
C SER A 53 0.49 9.58 25.38
N SER A 54 -0.26 10.68 25.56
CA SER A 54 -1.53 10.72 26.28
C SER A 54 -2.75 10.30 25.46
N ASP A 55 -2.61 10.13 24.15
CA ASP A 55 -3.72 9.79 23.27
C ASP A 55 -4.22 8.38 23.58
N VAL A 56 -5.52 8.17 23.38
CA VAL A 56 -6.17 6.90 23.68
C VAL A 56 -5.94 5.96 22.50
N ALA A 57 -5.33 4.80 22.77
CA ALA A 57 -5.16 3.74 21.80
C ALA A 57 -6.39 2.82 21.76
N ALA A 58 -6.94 2.46 22.92
CA ALA A 58 -8.18 1.67 23.02
C ALA A 58 -8.96 1.89 24.31
N ARG A 59 -10.26 1.57 24.28
CA ARG A 59 -11.16 1.49 25.44
C ARG A 59 -11.95 0.19 25.41
N PHE A 60 -12.09 -0.46 26.56
CA PHE A 60 -12.89 -1.68 26.70
C PHE A 60 -13.17 -1.95 28.17
N ALA A 61 -14.37 -2.43 28.51
CA ALA A 61 -14.72 -2.84 29.88
C ALA A 61 -14.39 -1.81 31.01
N GLY A 62 -14.39 -0.50 30.71
CA GLY A 62 -14.00 0.57 31.65
C GLY A 62 -12.49 0.80 31.78
N GLU A 63 -11.66 0.02 31.09
CA GLU A 63 -10.22 0.23 30.95
C GLU A 63 -9.90 1.15 29.76
N THR A 64 -8.70 1.72 29.79
CA THR A 64 -8.16 2.56 28.72
C THR A 64 -6.68 2.26 28.57
N ILE A 65 -6.24 2.05 27.33
CA ILE A 65 -4.83 1.95 26.96
C ILE A 65 -4.45 3.26 26.26
N THR A 66 -3.39 3.90 26.72
CA THR A 66 -2.81 5.08 26.07
C THR A 66 -1.71 4.69 25.08
N VAL A 67 -1.41 5.56 24.11
CA VAL A 67 -0.30 5.38 23.17
C VAL A 67 1.04 5.30 23.90
N GLY A 68 1.21 6.04 24.99
CA GLY A 68 2.41 6.00 25.82
C GLY A 68 2.63 4.65 26.50
N GLU A 69 1.57 4.04 27.03
CA GLU A 69 1.64 2.69 27.62
C GLU A 69 1.92 1.64 26.54
N LEU A 70 1.31 1.77 25.37
CA LEU A 70 1.56 0.92 24.22
C LEU A 70 3.03 1.01 23.78
N ASP A 71 3.57 2.23 23.62
CA ASP A 71 4.97 2.48 23.25
C ASP A 71 5.96 1.87 24.25
N GLN A 72 5.64 1.90 25.54
CA GLN A 72 6.49 1.26 26.55
C GLN A 72 6.56 -0.26 26.38
N ARG A 73 5.47 -0.90 25.97
CA ARG A 73 5.38 -2.35 25.77
C ARG A 73 6.17 -2.81 24.55
N VAL A 74 6.19 -2.03 23.48
CA VAL A 74 6.89 -2.37 22.23
C VAL A 74 8.26 -1.72 22.09
N ARG A 75 8.78 -1.10 23.15
CA ARG A 75 9.99 -0.26 23.11
C ARG A 75 11.17 -0.88 22.36
N GLU A 76 11.48 -2.15 22.57
CA GLU A 76 12.59 -2.83 21.90
C GLU A 76 12.34 -3.04 20.39
N GLU A 77 11.11 -3.40 20.02
CA GLU A 77 10.72 -3.61 18.62
C GLU A 77 10.57 -2.29 17.87
N LEU A 78 9.93 -1.30 18.51
CA LEU A 78 9.87 0.08 18.02
C LEU A 78 11.25 0.69 17.90
N TYR A 79 12.17 0.46 18.84
CA TYR A 79 13.53 1.00 18.74
C TYR A 79 14.23 0.43 17.50
N ARG A 80 14.18 -0.90 17.30
CA ARG A 80 14.79 -1.55 16.13
C ARG A 80 14.22 -1.02 14.80
N GLN A 81 12.89 -0.91 14.69
CA GLN A 81 12.24 -0.45 13.46
C GLN A 81 12.31 1.07 13.25
N ALA A 82 12.27 1.86 14.32
CA ALA A 82 12.47 3.31 14.26
C ALA A 82 13.92 3.67 13.92
N THR A 83 14.90 2.82 14.29
CA THR A 83 16.31 3.02 13.90
C THR A 83 16.63 2.66 12.46
N GLU A 84 15.77 1.89 11.77
CA GLU A 84 16.03 1.50 10.38
C GLU A 84 15.47 2.48 9.33
N ASP A 85 14.52 3.37 9.64
CA ASP A 85 14.11 4.52 8.77
C ASP A 85 13.02 5.42 9.38
N GLY A 86 12.39 5.03 10.51
CA GLY A 86 11.35 5.85 11.16
C GLY A 86 10.04 5.96 10.37
N ASP A 87 9.72 4.95 9.55
CA ASP A 87 8.49 4.88 8.75
C ASP A 87 7.24 4.84 9.66
N PRO A 88 6.39 5.89 9.63
CA PRO A 88 5.19 5.95 10.47
C PRO A 88 4.24 4.77 10.25
N ALA A 89 4.18 4.21 9.04
CA ALA A 89 3.30 3.09 8.70
C ALA A 89 3.72 1.82 9.43
N LYS A 90 5.03 1.52 9.46
CA LYS A 90 5.58 0.36 10.19
C LYS A 90 5.40 0.51 11.70
N VAL A 91 5.66 1.72 12.22
CA VAL A 91 5.42 2.03 13.64
C VAL A 91 3.95 1.80 14.00
N TYR A 92 3.02 2.25 13.15
CA TYR A 92 1.60 1.98 13.33
C TYR A 92 1.26 0.49 13.28
N GLU A 93 1.82 -0.27 12.34
CA GLU A 93 1.58 -1.72 12.23
C GLU A 93 1.97 -2.46 13.51
N VAL A 94 3.17 -2.20 14.04
CA VAL A 94 3.63 -2.79 15.31
C VAL A 94 2.74 -2.37 16.49
N ARG A 95 2.39 -1.09 16.57
CA ARG A 95 1.48 -0.58 17.60
C ARG A 95 0.13 -1.26 17.52
N SER A 96 -0.47 -1.31 16.33
CA SER A 96 -1.77 -1.92 16.09
C SER A 96 -1.76 -3.40 16.47
N GLN A 97 -0.82 -4.20 15.96
CA GLN A 97 -0.73 -5.63 16.27
C GLN A 97 -0.56 -5.89 17.76
N THR A 98 0.28 -5.10 18.42
CA THR A 98 0.51 -5.22 19.87
C THR A 98 -0.73 -4.81 20.67
N LEU A 99 -1.39 -3.73 20.26
CA LEU A 99 -2.62 -3.26 20.89
C LEU A 99 -3.71 -4.32 20.81
N GLU A 100 -3.95 -4.87 19.62
CA GLU A 100 -4.95 -5.93 19.41
C GLU A 100 -4.66 -7.15 20.31
N ALA A 101 -3.41 -7.65 20.31
CA ALA A 101 -3.00 -8.77 21.15
C ALA A 101 -3.13 -8.46 22.66
N TRP A 102 -2.83 -7.22 23.05
CA TRP A 102 -2.91 -6.80 24.45
C TRP A 102 -4.35 -6.66 24.94
N ILE A 103 -5.26 -6.16 24.09
CA ILE A 103 -6.70 -6.16 24.37
C ILE A 103 -7.17 -7.60 24.58
N ASP A 104 -6.81 -8.52 23.68
CA ASP A 104 -7.24 -9.92 23.74
C ASP A 104 -6.74 -10.61 25.01
N GLU A 105 -5.45 -10.43 25.34
CA GLU A 105 -4.84 -10.90 26.59
C GLU A 105 -5.65 -10.42 27.80
N ARG A 106 -5.94 -9.12 27.88
CA ARG A 106 -6.68 -8.53 29.02
C ARG A 106 -8.10 -9.02 29.14
N LEU A 107 -8.80 -9.20 28.02
CA LEU A 107 -10.16 -9.74 28.01
C LEU A 107 -10.19 -11.19 28.51
N VAL A 108 -9.25 -12.01 28.03
CA VAL A 108 -9.13 -13.41 28.47
C VAL A 108 -8.75 -13.48 29.95
N GLU A 109 -7.80 -12.68 30.42
CA GLU A 109 -7.41 -12.61 31.83
C GLU A 109 -8.58 -12.19 32.74
N ALA A 110 -9.36 -11.18 32.32
CA ALA A 110 -10.51 -10.72 33.08
C ALA A 110 -11.59 -11.80 33.18
N GLU A 111 -11.90 -12.49 32.08
CA GLU A 111 -12.89 -13.57 32.08
C GLU A 111 -12.39 -14.81 32.83
N ALA A 112 -11.10 -15.16 32.72
CA ALA A 112 -10.49 -16.26 33.46
C ALA A 112 -10.56 -16.01 34.97
N LYS A 113 -10.21 -14.79 35.40
CA LYS A 113 -10.35 -14.35 36.80
C LYS A 113 -11.79 -14.42 37.27
N ALA A 114 -12.76 -14.00 36.45
CA ALA A 114 -14.18 -14.10 36.78
C ALA A 114 -14.65 -15.55 36.96
N ARG A 115 -14.02 -16.51 36.27
CA ARG A 115 -14.29 -17.96 36.36
C ARG A 115 -13.42 -18.69 37.38
N GLY A 116 -12.49 -18.01 38.05
CA GLY A 116 -11.56 -18.62 39.00
C GLY A 116 -10.58 -19.61 38.35
N MET A 117 -10.20 -19.37 37.10
CA MET A 117 -9.28 -20.20 36.31
C MET A 117 -8.06 -19.37 35.85
N SER A 118 -7.01 -20.04 35.37
CA SER A 118 -5.95 -19.35 34.62
C SER A 118 -6.42 -19.01 33.20
N ALA A 119 -5.80 -18.01 32.57
CA ALA A 119 -6.08 -17.67 31.17
C ALA A 119 -5.81 -18.85 30.22
N GLU A 120 -4.74 -19.61 30.49
CA GLU A 120 -4.38 -20.82 29.75
C GLU A 120 -5.45 -21.90 29.88
N ASP A 121 -5.88 -22.23 31.11
CA ASP A 121 -6.92 -23.23 31.34
C ASP A 121 -8.26 -22.84 30.69
N LEU A 122 -8.58 -21.54 30.71
CA LEU A 122 -9.78 -21.03 30.05
C LEU A 122 -9.71 -21.23 28.53
N LEU A 123 -8.59 -20.86 27.91
CA LEU A 123 -8.42 -21.04 26.47
C LEU A 123 -8.40 -22.52 26.07
N GLU A 124 -7.82 -23.40 26.89
CA GLU A 124 -7.91 -24.85 26.68
C GLU A 124 -9.33 -25.38 26.80
N LEU A 125 -10.09 -24.90 27.79
CA LEU A 125 -11.49 -25.29 27.98
C LEU A 125 -12.34 -24.90 26.77
N GLU A 126 -12.13 -23.69 26.23
CA GLU A 126 -12.85 -23.21 25.05
C GLU A 126 -12.39 -23.92 23.78
N ALA A 127 -11.09 -24.22 23.63
CA ALA A 127 -10.57 -25.03 22.53
C ALA A 127 -11.21 -26.41 22.45
N ARG A 128 -11.44 -27.07 23.60
CA ARG A 128 -12.10 -28.39 23.66
C ARG A 128 -13.56 -28.37 23.20
N LYS A 129 -14.17 -27.19 23.02
CA LYS A 129 -15.52 -27.05 22.43
C LYS A 129 -15.49 -27.05 20.90
N ALA A 130 -14.31 -27.11 20.29
CA ALA A 130 -14.14 -27.20 18.86
C ALA A 130 -14.92 -28.38 18.26
N ALA A 131 -15.39 -28.20 17.04
CA ALA A 131 -16.09 -29.26 16.32
C ALA A 131 -15.12 -30.43 16.08
N PRO A 132 -15.56 -31.68 16.31
CA PRO A 132 -14.72 -32.86 16.07
C PRO A 132 -14.39 -32.96 14.57
N VAL A 133 -13.16 -33.39 14.27
CA VAL A 133 -12.73 -33.63 12.89
C VAL A 133 -13.21 -35.00 12.45
N GLU A 134 -14.07 -35.03 11.45
CA GLU A 134 -14.62 -36.25 10.89
C GLU A 134 -13.67 -36.87 9.85
N GLN A 135 -13.80 -38.18 9.61
CA GLN A 135 -13.01 -38.85 8.56
C GLN A 135 -13.25 -38.23 7.17
N ALA A 136 -14.45 -37.69 6.93
CA ALA A 136 -14.77 -36.97 5.71
C ALA A 136 -13.94 -35.68 5.55
N ASP A 137 -13.58 -35.01 6.64
CA ASP A 137 -12.76 -33.79 6.61
C ASP A 137 -11.32 -34.12 6.23
N VAL A 138 -10.80 -35.20 6.81
CA VAL A 138 -9.48 -35.77 6.48
C VAL A 138 -9.41 -36.14 5.00
N GLN A 139 -10.43 -36.82 4.49
CA GLN A 139 -10.51 -37.20 3.07
C GLN A 139 -10.55 -35.97 2.16
N ARG A 140 -11.41 -34.99 2.46
CA ARG A 140 -11.50 -33.75 1.67
C ARG A 140 -10.19 -32.98 1.63
N PHE A 141 -9.51 -32.86 2.77
CA PHE A 141 -8.21 -32.21 2.84
C PHE A 141 -7.16 -33.00 2.03
N PHE A 142 -7.12 -34.32 2.19
CA PHE A 142 -6.22 -35.18 1.43
C PHE A 142 -6.42 -35.03 -0.08
N ASP A 143 -7.66 -35.06 -0.56
CA ASP A 143 -7.97 -34.91 -1.99
C ASP A 143 -7.51 -33.56 -2.54
N HIS A 144 -7.59 -32.50 -1.74
CA HIS A 144 -7.09 -31.17 -2.10
C HIS A 144 -5.56 -31.14 -2.26
N VAL A 145 -4.82 -31.88 -1.42
CA VAL A 145 -3.34 -31.86 -1.44
C VAL A 145 -2.70 -33.01 -2.22
N LYS A 146 -3.46 -34.06 -2.58
CA LYS A 146 -2.96 -35.29 -3.21
C LYS A 146 -2.09 -35.03 -4.43
N GLY A 147 -2.47 -34.07 -5.28
CA GLY A 147 -1.71 -33.70 -6.48
C GLY A 147 -0.26 -33.28 -6.19
N ARG A 148 0.04 -32.81 -4.97
CA ARG A 148 1.39 -32.43 -4.50
C ARG A 148 2.13 -33.59 -3.82
N LEU A 149 1.41 -34.61 -3.36
CA LEU A 149 1.95 -35.77 -2.63
C LEU A 149 2.33 -36.93 -3.57
N GLY A 150 1.88 -36.90 -4.83
CA GLY A 150 2.15 -37.91 -5.84
C GLY A 150 0.95 -38.82 -6.13
N ALA A 151 0.96 -39.45 -7.31
CA ALA A 151 -0.19 -40.23 -7.82
C ALA A 151 -0.57 -41.41 -6.91
N ASP A 152 0.42 -42.02 -6.26
CA ASP A 152 0.26 -43.20 -5.40
C ASP A 152 0.03 -42.86 -3.92
N ALA A 153 -0.06 -41.58 -3.57
CA ALA A 153 -0.35 -41.18 -2.20
C ALA A 153 -1.71 -41.72 -1.76
N LYS A 154 -1.77 -42.22 -0.52
CA LYS A 154 -2.93 -42.84 0.10
C LYS A 154 -3.30 -42.08 1.38
N VAL A 155 -4.59 -41.85 1.59
CA VAL A 155 -5.09 -41.07 2.75
C VAL A 155 -4.67 -41.72 4.06
N GLU A 156 -4.64 -43.05 4.13
CA GLU A 156 -4.29 -43.82 5.33
C GLU A 156 -2.86 -43.54 5.80
N THR A 157 -1.97 -43.16 4.89
CA THR A 157 -0.58 -42.80 5.22
C THR A 157 -0.48 -41.44 5.92
N TYR A 158 -1.42 -40.53 5.66
CA TYR A 158 -1.39 -39.15 6.15
C TYR A 158 -2.54 -38.82 7.10
N ALA A 159 -3.47 -39.75 7.31
CA ALA A 159 -4.73 -39.51 8.01
C ALA A 159 -4.50 -38.91 9.41
N ASP A 160 -3.57 -39.47 10.18
CA ASP A 160 -3.28 -38.99 11.53
C ASP A 160 -2.68 -37.57 11.53
N GLN A 161 -1.77 -37.27 10.60
CA GLN A 161 -1.15 -35.95 10.47
C GLN A 161 -2.17 -34.90 10.02
N ILE A 162 -3.01 -35.25 9.04
CA ILE A 162 -4.08 -34.39 8.54
C ILE A 162 -5.10 -34.14 9.65
N ARG A 163 -5.52 -35.19 10.36
CA ARG A 163 -6.44 -35.11 11.49
C ARG A 163 -5.89 -34.18 12.57
N ALA A 164 -4.67 -34.41 13.06
CA ALA A 164 -4.05 -33.57 14.07
C ALA A 164 -3.95 -32.09 13.63
N ARG A 165 -3.65 -31.84 12.35
CA ARG A 165 -3.63 -30.47 11.79
C ARG A 165 -5.03 -29.84 11.79
N LEU A 166 -6.03 -30.57 11.33
CA LEU A 166 -7.41 -30.07 11.28
C LEU A 166 -7.98 -29.86 12.68
N GLU A 167 -7.63 -30.72 13.64
CA GLU A 167 -8.01 -30.59 15.05
C GLU A 167 -7.39 -29.33 15.64
N ALA A 168 -6.07 -29.13 15.47
CA ALA A 168 -5.41 -27.90 15.91
C ALA A 168 -6.00 -26.63 15.26
N GLN A 169 -6.40 -26.71 13.99
CA GLN A 169 -7.07 -25.60 13.30
C GLN A 169 -8.47 -25.33 13.89
N SER A 170 -9.26 -26.38 14.14
CA SER A 170 -10.60 -26.29 14.74
C SER A 170 -10.53 -25.71 16.16
N GLU A 171 -9.56 -26.16 16.96
CA GLU A 171 -9.27 -25.63 18.29
C GLU A 171 -8.85 -24.16 18.25
N GLY A 172 -7.99 -23.77 17.30
CA GLY A 172 -7.60 -22.39 17.08
C GLY A 172 -8.80 -21.50 16.76
N GLN A 173 -9.67 -21.95 15.84
CA GLN A 173 -10.89 -21.24 15.48
C GLN A 173 -11.86 -21.09 16.66
N ALA A 174 -11.99 -22.11 17.51
CA ALA A 174 -12.81 -22.03 18.72
C ALA A 174 -12.27 -20.98 19.70
N ARG A 175 -10.94 -20.91 19.90
CA ARG A 175 -10.30 -19.88 20.73
C ARG A 175 -10.54 -18.48 20.15
N GLU A 176 -10.34 -18.30 18.85
CA GLU A 176 -10.56 -17.01 18.17
C GLU A 176 -12.02 -16.55 18.29
N GLN A 177 -12.99 -17.45 18.07
CA GLN A 177 -14.41 -17.15 18.24
C GLN A 177 -14.75 -16.77 19.67
N PHE A 178 -14.16 -17.44 20.65
CA PHE A 178 -14.33 -17.09 22.05
C PHE A 178 -13.78 -15.70 22.35
N VAL A 179 -12.56 -15.38 21.96
CA VAL A 179 -11.96 -14.04 22.13
C VAL A 179 -12.80 -12.97 21.45
N GLN A 180 -13.25 -13.22 20.21
CA GLN A 180 -14.14 -12.31 19.50
C GLN A 180 -15.44 -12.05 20.25
N SER A 181 -16.04 -13.09 20.85
CA SER A 181 -17.24 -12.92 21.70
C SER A 181 -16.97 -12.06 22.94
N LEU A 182 -15.76 -12.14 23.51
CA LEU A 182 -15.35 -11.28 24.62
C LEU A 182 -15.19 -9.83 24.16
N ARG A 183 -14.62 -9.58 22.98
CA ARG A 183 -14.49 -8.24 22.40
C ARG A 183 -15.85 -7.58 22.22
N GLU A 184 -16.80 -8.31 21.67
CA GLU A 184 -18.18 -7.85 21.47
C GLU A 184 -18.86 -7.55 22.80
N LYS A 185 -18.75 -8.46 23.78
CA LYS A 185 -19.27 -8.28 25.14
C LYS A 185 -18.66 -7.05 25.83
N ALA A 186 -17.36 -6.81 25.64
CA ALA A 186 -16.62 -5.71 26.23
C ALA A 186 -16.77 -4.38 25.49
N LYS A 187 -17.39 -4.38 24.30
CA LYS A 187 -17.54 -3.24 23.40
C LYS A 187 -16.19 -2.56 23.16
N VAL A 188 -15.22 -3.33 22.68
CA VAL A 188 -13.88 -2.83 22.37
C VAL A 188 -13.97 -1.72 21.33
N GLU A 189 -13.40 -0.56 21.68
CA GLU A 189 -13.24 0.58 20.80
C GLU A 189 -11.74 0.85 20.62
N VAL A 190 -11.21 0.60 19.42
CA VAL A 190 -9.84 0.93 19.03
C VAL A 190 -9.86 2.34 18.46
N ALA A 191 -9.07 3.25 19.05
CA ALA A 191 -8.96 4.65 18.66
C ALA A 191 -7.58 4.99 18.05
N LEU A 192 -6.73 3.99 17.86
CA LEU A 192 -5.45 4.15 17.18
C LEU A 192 -5.68 4.37 15.68
N GLU A 193 -5.42 5.59 15.21
CA GLU A 193 -5.57 5.94 13.80
C GLU A 193 -4.29 5.66 12.99
N PRO A 194 -4.41 5.13 11.76
CA PRO A 194 -3.27 5.00 10.87
C PRO A 194 -2.74 6.37 10.44
N PRO A 195 -1.42 6.51 10.24
CA PRO A 195 -0.85 7.74 9.71
C PRO A 195 -1.37 7.97 8.29
N ARG A 196 -1.58 9.24 7.95
CA ARG A 196 -2.05 9.65 6.62
C ARG A 196 -1.02 10.54 5.95
N VAL A 197 -0.88 10.35 4.65
CA VAL A 197 -0.07 11.18 3.78
C VAL A 197 -1.01 11.76 2.74
N GLU A 198 -0.99 13.08 2.58
CA GLU A 198 -1.72 13.72 1.48
C GLU A 198 -1.04 13.35 0.17
N VAL A 199 -1.82 12.75 -0.73
CA VAL A 199 -1.36 12.35 -2.07
C VAL A 199 -2.39 12.85 -3.08
N ALA A 200 -1.91 13.51 -4.12
CA ALA A 200 -2.79 13.99 -5.19
C ALA A 200 -3.37 12.80 -5.97
N ALA A 201 -4.69 12.80 -6.11
CA ALA A 201 -5.46 11.82 -6.88
C ALA A 201 -5.63 12.28 -8.35
N ASP A 202 -4.56 12.79 -8.95
CA ASP A 202 -4.50 13.27 -10.33
C ASP A 202 -3.82 12.22 -11.22
N GLY A 203 -4.49 11.82 -12.29
CA GLY A 203 -4.02 10.75 -13.18
C GLY A 203 -5.20 9.95 -13.75
N PRO A 204 -4.91 8.95 -14.60
CA PRO A 204 -5.91 8.02 -15.07
C PRO A 204 -6.66 7.39 -13.91
N ALA A 205 -8.00 7.45 -13.96
CA ALA A 205 -8.86 6.98 -12.88
C ALA A 205 -9.94 5.99 -13.35
N LEU A 206 -10.34 5.11 -12.43
CA LEU A 206 -11.54 4.26 -12.50
C LEU A 206 -12.46 4.60 -11.32
N GLY A 207 -13.76 4.42 -11.54
CA GLY A 207 -14.79 4.70 -10.54
C GLY A 207 -15.21 6.18 -10.48
N PRO A 208 -16.23 6.51 -9.66
CA PRO A 208 -16.77 7.87 -9.56
C PRO A 208 -15.76 8.86 -8.98
N ALA A 209 -15.83 10.11 -9.45
CA ALA A 209 -14.91 11.15 -8.98
C ALA A 209 -15.13 11.52 -7.51
N ASP A 210 -16.35 11.34 -7.01
CA ASP A 210 -16.86 11.64 -5.68
C ASP A 210 -16.98 10.40 -4.78
N ALA A 211 -16.38 9.28 -5.17
CA ALA A 211 -16.38 8.07 -4.35
C ALA A 211 -15.78 8.36 -2.95
N PRO A 212 -16.41 7.85 -1.87
CA PRO A 212 -15.97 8.12 -0.49
C PRO A 212 -14.58 7.53 -0.15
N VAL A 213 -14.09 6.58 -0.93
CA VAL A 213 -12.73 6.05 -0.82
C VAL A 213 -11.97 6.27 -2.12
N THR A 214 -10.80 6.89 -2.03
CA THR A 214 -9.84 7.00 -3.13
C THR A 214 -8.60 6.15 -2.83
N ILE A 215 -8.21 5.32 -3.78
CA ILE A 215 -6.97 4.53 -3.76
C ILE A 215 -6.04 5.13 -4.83
N VAL A 216 -4.89 5.65 -4.39
CA VAL A 216 -3.82 6.08 -5.31
C VAL A 216 -2.74 5.00 -5.33
N GLU A 217 -2.39 4.49 -6.51
CA GLU A 217 -1.28 3.55 -6.71
C GLU A 217 -0.10 4.24 -7.40
N PHE A 218 1.09 4.20 -6.78
CA PHE A 218 2.36 4.45 -7.44
C PHE A 218 2.96 3.13 -7.90
N SER A 219 3.21 3.02 -9.21
CA SER A 219 3.51 1.73 -9.82
C SER A 219 4.43 1.82 -11.03
N ASP A 220 4.98 0.67 -11.37
CA ASP A 220 6.03 0.48 -12.36
C ASP A 220 5.69 -0.76 -13.20
N TYR A 221 5.64 -0.59 -14.52
CA TYR A 221 5.26 -1.65 -15.45
C TYR A 221 6.26 -2.82 -15.55
N GLU A 222 7.55 -2.63 -15.24
CA GLU A 222 8.53 -3.72 -15.18
C GLU A 222 8.61 -4.36 -13.78
N CYS A 223 7.96 -3.78 -12.77
CA CYS A 223 8.00 -4.32 -11.42
C CYS A 223 7.15 -5.61 -11.29
N PRO A 224 7.75 -6.75 -10.90
CA PRO A 224 7.01 -8.00 -10.76
C PRO A 224 5.97 -7.97 -9.64
N PHE A 225 6.16 -7.14 -8.61
CA PHE A 225 5.17 -6.96 -7.54
C PHE A 225 3.96 -6.14 -8.05
N CYS A 226 4.18 -5.12 -8.89
CA CYS A 226 3.09 -4.35 -9.49
C CYS A 226 2.22 -5.24 -10.38
N LYS A 227 2.86 -6.08 -11.20
CA LYS A 227 2.17 -7.10 -12.01
C LYS A 227 1.33 -8.07 -11.16
N ARG A 228 1.82 -8.46 -9.96
CA ARG A 228 1.05 -9.30 -9.03
C ARG A 228 -0.11 -8.56 -8.36
N ALA A 229 0.03 -7.26 -8.11
CA ALA A 229 -1.02 -6.45 -7.49
C ALA A 229 -2.13 -6.04 -8.47
N HIS A 230 -1.83 -5.96 -9.77
CA HIS A 230 -2.80 -5.60 -10.81
C HIS A 230 -4.14 -6.40 -10.74
N PRO A 231 -4.15 -7.75 -10.63
CA PRO A 231 -5.42 -8.48 -10.45
C PRO A 231 -6.13 -8.15 -9.12
N THR A 232 -5.40 -7.92 -8.01
CA THR A 232 -5.98 -7.50 -6.73
C THR A 232 -6.74 -6.17 -6.91
N VAL A 233 -6.11 -5.16 -7.51
CA VAL A 233 -6.73 -3.85 -7.74
C VAL A 233 -7.97 -3.97 -8.62
N ASN A 234 -7.90 -4.77 -9.70
CA ASN A 234 -9.04 -5.03 -10.58
C ASN A 234 -10.21 -5.66 -9.84
N GLU A 235 -9.95 -6.56 -8.89
CA GLU A 235 -11.00 -7.14 -8.05
C GLU A 235 -11.61 -6.10 -7.10
N ILE A 236 -10.79 -5.26 -6.47
CA ILE A 236 -11.25 -4.18 -5.59
C ILE A 236 -12.17 -3.19 -6.31
N VAL A 237 -11.76 -2.70 -7.48
CA VAL A 237 -12.58 -1.78 -8.28
C VAL A 237 -13.91 -2.43 -8.68
N LYS A 238 -13.92 -3.73 -9.03
CA LYS A 238 -15.15 -4.47 -9.35
C LYS A 238 -16.05 -4.69 -8.13
N ARG A 239 -15.46 -4.89 -6.95
CA ARG A 239 -16.19 -5.12 -5.68
C ARG A 239 -16.84 -3.84 -5.16
N TYR A 240 -16.28 -2.67 -5.47
CA TYR A 240 -16.73 -1.37 -4.96
C TYR A 240 -17.00 -0.33 -6.08
N PRO A 241 -17.87 -0.63 -7.07
CA PRO A 241 -17.97 0.16 -8.30
C PRO A 241 -18.38 1.62 -8.09
N GLU A 242 -19.18 1.90 -7.06
CA GLU A 242 -19.65 3.27 -6.73
C GLU A 242 -18.98 3.84 -5.46
N ARG A 243 -18.21 3.01 -4.75
CA ARG A 243 -17.65 3.35 -3.42
C ARG A 243 -16.16 3.62 -3.45
N VAL A 244 -15.45 3.16 -4.49
CA VAL A 244 -14.01 3.31 -4.65
C VAL A 244 -13.68 4.02 -5.95
N ARG A 245 -12.85 5.05 -5.84
CA ARG A 245 -12.10 5.66 -6.93
C ARG A 245 -10.69 5.12 -6.91
N PHE A 246 -10.22 4.58 -8.03
CA PHE A 246 -8.84 4.15 -8.19
C PHE A 246 -8.09 5.11 -9.11
N VAL A 247 -6.90 5.54 -8.74
CA VAL A 247 -6.05 6.46 -9.51
C VAL A 247 -4.65 5.86 -9.66
N TYR A 248 -4.15 5.83 -10.89
CA TYR A 248 -2.82 5.33 -11.20
C TYR A 248 -1.81 6.48 -11.34
N ARG A 249 -0.64 6.33 -10.70
CA ARG A 249 0.51 7.24 -10.76
C ARG A 249 1.76 6.49 -11.17
N HIS A 250 2.57 7.10 -12.03
CA HIS A 250 3.80 6.47 -12.49
C HIS A 250 4.95 6.64 -11.50
N PHE A 251 5.61 5.54 -11.15
CA PHE A 251 6.82 5.57 -10.33
C PHE A 251 7.88 4.59 -10.87
N PRO A 252 8.40 4.82 -12.10
CA PRO A 252 9.43 3.95 -12.67
C PRO A 252 10.69 3.93 -11.81
N LEU A 253 11.15 2.74 -11.45
CA LEU A 253 12.37 2.49 -10.70
C LEU A 253 13.58 2.47 -11.64
N ASP A 254 13.92 3.65 -12.18
CA ASP A 254 14.90 3.85 -13.27
C ASP A 254 16.26 3.15 -13.05
N SER A 255 16.67 2.93 -11.80
CA SER A 255 17.96 2.29 -11.47
C SER A 255 17.99 0.78 -11.75
N ILE A 256 16.82 0.12 -11.77
CA ILE A 256 16.71 -1.35 -11.89
C ILE A 256 15.76 -1.78 -13.01
N HIS A 257 14.90 -0.88 -13.48
CA HIS A 257 13.92 -1.12 -14.54
C HIS A 257 14.13 -0.14 -15.71
N PRO A 258 15.04 -0.46 -16.65
CA PRO A 258 15.48 0.48 -17.68
C PRO A 258 14.41 0.88 -18.69
N ASN A 259 13.33 0.10 -18.85
CA ASN A 259 12.23 0.40 -19.77
C ASN A 259 10.97 0.92 -19.07
N ALA A 260 10.87 0.84 -17.74
CA ALA A 260 9.69 1.26 -16.98
C ALA A 260 9.25 2.69 -17.30
N ARG A 261 10.20 3.63 -17.39
CA ARG A 261 9.92 5.02 -17.74
C ARG A 261 9.37 5.17 -19.15
N GLY A 262 9.93 4.42 -20.11
CA GLY A 262 9.42 4.40 -21.47
C GLY A 262 7.99 3.85 -21.54
N ALA A 263 7.71 2.80 -20.77
CA ALA A 263 6.36 2.23 -20.64
C ALA A 263 5.37 3.20 -19.99
N ALA A 264 5.78 3.92 -18.94
CA ALA A 264 4.99 4.96 -18.30
C ALA A 264 4.58 6.05 -19.30
N GLU A 265 5.55 6.65 -20.00
CA GLU A 265 5.28 7.68 -21.01
C GLU A 265 4.42 7.16 -22.17
N ALA A 266 4.68 5.93 -22.63
CA ALA A 266 3.88 5.29 -23.66
C ALA A 266 2.42 5.07 -23.25
N SER A 267 2.17 4.74 -21.97
CA SER A 267 0.79 4.60 -21.47
C SER A 267 0.03 5.93 -21.44
N LEU A 268 0.70 7.05 -21.17
CA LEU A 268 0.10 8.38 -21.27
C LEU A 268 -0.13 8.81 -22.74
N CYS A 269 0.72 8.36 -23.67
CA CYS A 269 0.41 8.47 -25.11
C CYS A 269 -0.84 7.66 -25.51
N ALA A 270 -1.16 6.58 -24.79
CA ALA A 270 -2.43 5.86 -24.96
C ALA A 270 -3.61 6.60 -24.32
N GLU A 271 -3.38 7.29 -23.20
CA GLU A 271 -4.37 8.15 -22.56
C GLU A 271 -4.84 9.29 -23.48
N GLU A 272 -3.93 9.92 -24.23
CA GLU A 272 -4.29 10.92 -25.25
C GLU A 272 -5.32 10.44 -26.28
N GLN A 273 -5.41 9.12 -26.46
CA GLN A 273 -6.31 8.47 -27.38
C GLN A 273 -7.51 7.83 -26.68
N GLY A 274 -7.69 8.08 -25.37
CA GLY A 274 -8.77 7.53 -24.55
C GLY A 274 -8.63 6.04 -24.25
N LYS A 275 -7.41 5.50 -24.36
CA LYS A 275 -7.14 4.05 -24.28
C LYS A 275 -6.14 3.66 -23.19
N PHE A 276 -6.02 4.48 -22.14
CA PHE A 276 -5.08 4.22 -21.04
C PHE A 276 -5.28 2.84 -20.44
N TRP A 277 -6.49 2.50 -19.99
CA TRP A 277 -6.76 1.25 -19.27
C TRP A 277 -6.57 0.00 -20.14
N GLN A 278 -6.99 0.05 -21.41
CA GLN A 278 -6.76 -1.06 -22.35
C GLN A 278 -5.26 -1.27 -22.60
N TYR A 279 -4.49 -0.19 -22.74
CA TYR A 279 -3.04 -0.26 -22.91
C TYR A 279 -2.36 -0.77 -21.62
N HIS A 280 -2.72 -0.20 -20.47
CA HIS A 280 -2.25 -0.55 -19.14
C HIS A 280 -2.40 -2.06 -18.85
N ASP A 281 -3.60 -2.61 -19.05
CA ASP A 281 -3.88 -4.04 -18.84
C ASP A 281 -2.99 -4.91 -19.74
N LEU A 282 -2.85 -4.53 -21.01
CA LEU A 282 -2.03 -5.26 -21.99
C LEU A 282 -0.54 -5.17 -21.71
N VAL A 283 -0.03 -4.05 -21.17
CA VAL A 283 1.36 -3.91 -20.76
C VAL A 283 1.67 -4.87 -19.61
N PHE A 284 0.81 -4.96 -18.59
CA PHE A 284 1.03 -5.93 -17.50
C PHE A 284 0.93 -7.38 -17.96
N GLN A 285 0.15 -7.66 -19.01
CA GLN A 285 0.08 -8.98 -19.64
C GLN A 285 1.27 -9.30 -20.56
N ALA A 286 2.03 -8.29 -21.00
CA ALA A 286 3.18 -8.47 -21.88
C ALA A 286 4.35 -9.21 -21.20
N SER A 287 5.32 -9.64 -22.02
CA SER A 287 6.56 -10.28 -21.58
C SER A 287 7.41 -9.33 -20.74
N GLU A 288 8.35 -9.88 -19.95
CA GLU A 288 9.15 -9.12 -18.96
C GLU A 288 10.04 -8.02 -19.57
N LYS A 289 10.30 -8.02 -20.89
CA LYS A 289 11.12 -6.99 -21.55
C LYS A 289 10.23 -5.98 -22.28
N LEU A 290 9.93 -4.87 -21.61
CA LEU A 290 9.10 -3.78 -22.11
C LEU A 290 9.87 -2.82 -23.04
N GLY A 291 10.66 -3.36 -23.98
CA GLY A 291 11.34 -2.56 -24.98
C GLY A 291 10.38 -1.86 -25.96
N ALA A 292 10.89 -0.91 -26.74
CA ALA A 292 10.10 -0.09 -27.66
C ALA A 292 9.23 -0.91 -28.64
N GLU A 293 9.76 -2.01 -29.18
CA GLU A 293 9.00 -2.90 -30.08
C GLU A 293 7.82 -3.58 -29.35
N THR A 294 8.05 -4.10 -28.15
CA THR A 294 7.00 -4.70 -27.31
C THR A 294 5.89 -3.68 -27.02
N LEU A 295 6.27 -2.48 -26.57
CA LEU A 295 5.32 -1.41 -26.22
C LEU A 295 4.50 -0.95 -27.43
N ARG A 296 5.12 -0.86 -28.61
CA ARG A 296 4.43 -0.55 -29.85
C ARG A 296 3.48 -1.67 -30.28
N GLY A 297 3.86 -2.93 -30.12
CA GLY A 297 2.96 -4.07 -30.34
C GLY A 297 1.77 -4.11 -29.39
N VAL A 298 1.96 -3.65 -28.14
CA VAL A 298 0.85 -3.45 -27.19
C VAL A 298 -0.08 -2.32 -27.66
N ALA A 299 0.47 -1.21 -28.16
CA ALA A 299 -0.32 -0.11 -28.73
C ALA A 299 -1.20 -0.59 -29.90
N GLU A 300 -0.65 -1.43 -30.78
CA GLU A 300 -1.38 -2.04 -31.89
C GLU A 300 -2.54 -2.92 -31.40
N LYS A 301 -2.28 -3.78 -30.41
CA LYS A 301 -3.32 -4.65 -29.81
C LYS A 301 -4.42 -3.87 -29.09
N ALA A 302 -4.07 -2.76 -28.44
CA ALA A 302 -5.04 -1.83 -27.85
C ALA A 302 -5.82 -1.04 -28.94
N GLY A 303 -5.41 -1.13 -30.21
CA GLY A 303 -6.03 -0.47 -31.35
C GLY A 303 -5.78 1.03 -31.38
N LEU A 304 -4.62 1.49 -30.92
CA LEU A 304 -4.22 2.89 -31.03
C LEU A 304 -3.92 3.26 -32.49
N ASP A 305 -4.04 4.55 -32.80
CA ASP A 305 -3.38 5.12 -33.97
C ASP A 305 -1.87 5.10 -33.74
N LEU A 306 -1.19 4.21 -34.47
CA LEU A 306 0.24 3.99 -34.31
C LEU A 306 1.07 5.19 -34.77
N ALA A 307 0.64 5.97 -35.75
CA ALA A 307 1.37 7.15 -36.18
C ALA A 307 1.35 8.24 -35.10
N ARG A 308 0.18 8.46 -34.47
CA ARG A 308 0.05 9.38 -33.34
C ARG A 308 0.81 8.90 -32.11
N TYR A 309 0.74 7.59 -31.82
CA TYR A 309 1.47 6.98 -30.71
C TYR A 309 2.99 7.10 -30.91
N ASP A 310 3.50 6.73 -32.09
CA ASP A 310 4.93 6.78 -32.41
C ASP A 310 5.47 8.21 -32.29
N ALA A 311 4.73 9.21 -32.79
CA ALA A 311 5.09 10.62 -32.64
C ALA A 311 5.15 11.05 -31.17
N CYS A 312 4.12 10.73 -30.38
CA CYS A 312 4.06 11.08 -28.95
C CYS A 312 5.24 10.47 -28.15
N VAL A 313 5.56 9.20 -28.40
CA VAL A 313 6.67 8.50 -27.74
C VAL A 313 8.03 9.07 -28.17
N GLN A 314 8.23 9.35 -29.47
CA GLN A 314 9.47 9.94 -29.99
C GLN A 314 9.71 11.35 -29.42
N GLU A 315 8.65 12.15 -29.29
CA GLU A 315 8.70 13.48 -28.67
C GLU A 315 8.92 13.44 -27.16
N ARG A 316 8.76 12.28 -26.51
CA ARG A 316 8.80 12.13 -25.04
C ARG A 316 7.83 13.09 -24.37
N ARG A 317 6.65 13.27 -24.97
CA ARG A 317 5.70 14.34 -24.62
C ARG A 317 5.27 14.30 -23.15
N TYR A 318 5.20 13.11 -22.57
CA TYR A 318 4.79 12.88 -21.18
C TYR A 318 5.93 12.75 -20.18
N ARG A 319 7.18 12.96 -20.59
CA ARG A 319 8.32 12.92 -19.68
C ARG A 319 8.14 13.79 -18.44
N ALA A 320 7.71 15.04 -18.62
CA ALA A 320 7.52 15.97 -17.51
C ALA A 320 6.40 15.53 -16.55
N ARG A 321 5.35 14.86 -17.08
CA ARG A 321 4.28 14.30 -16.24
C ARG A 321 4.78 13.13 -15.40
N VAL A 322 5.53 12.20 -16.00
CA VAL A 322 6.14 11.07 -15.27
C VAL A 322 7.16 11.57 -14.24
N ASP A 323 7.94 12.60 -14.58
CA ASP A 323 8.87 13.23 -13.63
C ASP A 323 8.13 13.86 -12.43
N ALA A 324 6.97 14.47 -12.66
CA ALA A 324 6.13 15.00 -11.58
C ALA A 324 5.55 13.89 -10.69
N ASP A 325 5.02 12.80 -11.29
CA ASP A 325 4.54 11.65 -10.51
C ASP A 325 5.65 11.06 -9.63
N VAL A 326 6.88 10.91 -10.15
CA VAL A 326 8.02 10.43 -9.38
C VAL A 326 8.39 11.39 -8.24
N ALA A 327 8.34 12.71 -8.48
CA ALA A 327 8.64 13.70 -7.45
C ALA A 327 7.61 13.64 -6.31
N GLU A 328 6.32 13.59 -6.65
CA GLU A 328 5.23 13.50 -5.66
C GLU A 328 5.27 12.18 -4.88
N GLY A 329 5.58 11.06 -5.55
CA GLY A 329 5.79 9.79 -4.85
C GLY A 329 6.94 9.87 -3.84
N ARG A 330 8.05 10.54 -4.18
CA ARG A 330 9.17 10.76 -3.24
C ARG A 330 8.78 11.65 -2.07
N GLU A 331 8.01 12.71 -2.31
CA GLU A 331 7.47 13.57 -1.25
C GLU A 331 6.54 12.78 -0.31
N ALA A 332 5.75 11.86 -0.87
CA ALA A 332 4.92 10.91 -0.13
C ALA A 332 5.71 9.72 0.48
N ARG A 333 7.05 9.74 0.40
CA ARG A 333 7.98 8.71 0.91
C ARG A 333 7.81 7.32 0.30
N VAL A 334 7.35 7.23 -0.94
CA VAL A 334 7.37 5.99 -1.72
C VAL A 334 8.82 5.54 -1.91
N SER A 335 9.16 4.39 -1.34
CA SER A 335 10.51 3.78 -1.38
C SER A 335 10.58 2.55 -2.28
N GLY A 336 9.45 2.11 -2.82
CA GLY A 336 9.34 0.97 -3.73
C GLY A 336 7.92 0.86 -4.30
N THR A 337 7.75 -0.02 -5.28
CA THR A 337 6.47 -0.22 -5.97
C THR A 337 5.99 -1.68 -5.87
N PRO A 338 4.67 -1.93 -5.83
CA PRO A 338 3.61 -0.92 -5.79
C PRO A 338 3.51 -0.30 -4.40
N ALA A 339 3.15 0.98 -4.35
CA ALA A 339 2.79 1.66 -3.12
C ALA A 339 1.39 2.26 -3.28
N PHE A 340 0.53 2.03 -2.29
CA PHE A 340 -0.85 2.46 -2.32
C PHE A 340 -1.14 3.45 -1.21
N PHE A 341 -2.10 4.33 -1.45
CA PHE A 341 -2.65 5.25 -0.46
C PHE A 341 -4.17 5.17 -0.49
N VAL A 342 -4.78 4.60 0.54
CA VAL A 342 -6.25 4.49 0.68
C VAL A 342 -6.72 5.67 1.54
N ASN A 343 -7.30 6.70 0.93
CA ASN A 343 -7.59 7.97 1.61
C ASN A 343 -6.37 8.52 2.41
N GLY A 344 -5.19 8.40 1.81
CA GLY A 344 -3.91 8.79 2.39
C GLY A 344 -3.26 7.75 3.33
N ILE A 345 -3.92 6.63 3.66
CA ILE A 345 -3.33 5.56 4.47
C ILE A 345 -2.35 4.75 3.60
N PRO A 346 -1.05 4.73 3.92
CA PRO A 346 -0.05 4.04 3.13
C PRO A 346 -0.16 2.51 3.28
N LEU A 347 -0.19 1.80 2.16
CA LEU A 347 -0.05 0.35 2.07
C LEU A 347 1.07 0.01 1.07
N SER A 348 2.17 -0.55 1.57
CA SER A 348 3.33 -0.89 0.74
C SER A 348 3.27 -2.32 0.23
N GLY A 349 3.61 -2.53 -1.04
CA GLY A 349 3.80 -3.84 -1.66
C GLY A 349 2.53 -4.45 -2.23
N ALA A 350 2.68 -5.63 -2.83
CA ALA A 350 1.57 -6.40 -3.40
C ALA A 350 0.74 -7.06 -2.29
N ARG A 351 -0.27 -6.33 -1.80
CA ARG A 351 -1.21 -6.76 -0.75
C ARG A 351 -2.32 -7.65 -1.27
N SER A 352 -2.94 -8.43 -0.38
CA SER A 352 -4.10 -9.27 -0.70
C SER A 352 -5.37 -8.42 -0.86
N VAL A 353 -6.41 -9.01 -1.46
CA VAL A 353 -7.73 -8.38 -1.57
C VAL A 353 -8.29 -8.11 -0.17
N GLU A 354 -8.10 -9.04 0.76
CA GLU A 354 -8.62 -8.96 2.13
C GLU A 354 -7.99 -7.79 2.90
N GLU A 355 -6.67 -7.58 2.77
CA GLU A 355 -5.98 -6.44 3.39
C GLU A 355 -6.54 -5.10 2.87
N PHE A 356 -6.81 -4.98 1.56
CA PHE A 356 -7.47 -3.79 1.02
C PHE A 356 -8.90 -3.64 1.53
N VAL A 357 -9.68 -4.72 1.54
CA VAL A 357 -11.08 -4.71 2.01
C VAL A 357 -11.17 -4.22 3.45
N GLU A 358 -10.26 -4.64 4.32
CA GLU A 358 -10.24 -4.20 5.72
C GLU A 358 -10.09 -2.68 5.83
N VAL A 359 -9.11 -2.10 5.12
CA VAL A 359 -8.85 -0.65 5.14
C VAL A 359 -9.99 0.13 4.48
N ILE A 360 -10.50 -0.38 3.35
CA ILE A 360 -11.61 0.24 2.60
C ILE A 360 -12.88 0.30 3.46
N GLU A 361 -13.26 -0.80 4.12
CA GLU A 361 -14.48 -0.82 4.94
C GLU A 361 -14.34 0.06 6.19
N LYS A 362 -13.15 0.13 6.82
CA LYS A 362 -12.86 1.10 7.89
C LYS A 362 -13.04 2.54 7.41
N GLU A 363 -12.51 2.88 6.24
CA GLU A 363 -12.65 4.22 5.67
C GLU A 363 -14.09 4.57 5.28
N LEU A 364 -14.86 3.59 4.83
CA LEU A 364 -16.28 3.79 4.48
C LEU A 364 -17.14 4.00 5.72
N ALA A 365 -16.88 3.26 6.81
CA ALA A 365 -17.51 3.49 8.09
C ALA A 365 -17.18 4.90 8.62
N ARG A 366 -15.90 5.33 8.52
CA ARG A 366 -15.47 6.67 8.91
C ARG A 366 -16.18 7.76 8.10
N ALA A 367 -16.26 7.61 6.77
CA ALA A 367 -16.96 8.55 5.89
C ALA A 367 -18.46 8.64 6.20
N GLY A 368 -19.12 7.49 6.44
CA GLY A 368 -20.53 7.45 6.84
C GLY A 368 -20.80 8.10 8.20
N GLY A 369 -19.90 7.93 9.17
CA GLY A 369 -19.97 8.60 10.47
C GLY A 369 -19.78 10.11 10.38
N GLN A 370 -18.88 10.58 9.51
CA GLN A 370 -18.67 12.01 9.26
C GLN A 370 -19.86 12.67 8.56
N ALA A 371 -20.49 11.97 7.61
CA ALA A 371 -21.70 12.44 6.93
C ALA A 371 -22.92 12.49 7.87
N ALA A 372 -23.01 11.62 8.88
CA ALA A 372 -24.09 11.64 9.86
C ALA A 372 -23.88 12.70 10.97
N ALA A 373 -22.66 13.19 11.15
CA ALA A 373 -22.29 14.21 12.13
C ALA A 373 -22.28 15.64 11.57
N SER A 374 -22.44 15.80 10.25
CA SER A 374 -22.52 17.08 9.53
C SER A 374 -23.97 17.40 9.18
#